data_AF-A0A9D6Y7A6-F1
#
_entry.id   AF-A0A9D6Y7A6-F1
#
_cell.length_a   1.000
_cell.length_b   1.000
_cell.length_c   1.000
_cell.angle_alpha   90.00
_cell.angle_beta   90.00
_cell.angle_gamma   90.00
#
_symmetry.space_group_name_H-M   'P 1'
#
loop_
_entity.id
_entity.type
_entity.pdbx_description
1 polymer ?
#
loop_
_entity_poly.entity_id
_entity_poly.type
_entity_poly.pdbx_seq_one_letter_code
_entity_poly.pdbx_strand_id
1 'polypeptide(L)'
;MKLDINAAGLVAILTHQEVNDLYNTADPQVLRTKVTNLIDQLKTELTLVAAGAGAAATAAKAVLAVLVKSAIVVAILVAWIAVERELMKLVDKGNGVYLTLPWLALFNPLGAVWWWLIIPTTVPPSGVAVVTPGGGRVTVRRSTGGAFNPNEDWTQIPYYGSRGTFFADVTGDGRADAIVVNDDTVTVRRSTGNGFGPNEDWTTGPYYGGRVTFFADVDGDGRADAIVVNDDTVTVRRSTGNGFGPNEDWTHGPYYGSLGTFFADVDGDGKADAIVVNEDTVTVRRSTGNGFGPTEDWTHGPYYGSRVTFFADVDGDGRADAIVVNDNTVTVRRSTGNEFSPNEDWTNGPYYGSRGTFFVDADGDGKADAIVVNE
;
A
#
# COMPACT_ATOMS: atom_id res chain seq x y z
N MET A 1 -28.63 52.46 1.25
CA MET A 1 -28.47 52.24 2.70
C MET A 1 -27.33 51.26 2.87
N LYS A 2 -26.14 51.77 3.25
CA LYS A 2 -25.02 50.92 3.70
C LYS A 2 -25.51 50.16 4.92
N LEU A 3 -25.47 48.83 4.90
CA LEU A 3 -25.53 48.07 6.14
C LEU A 3 -24.08 47.93 6.63
N ASP A 4 -23.65 48.91 7.42
CA ASP A 4 -22.52 48.75 8.33
C ASP A 4 -22.98 47.79 9.44
N ILE A 5 -22.65 46.51 9.31
CA ILE A 5 -22.81 45.55 10.40
C ILE A 5 -21.56 45.68 11.27
N ASN A 6 -21.61 46.63 12.22
CA ASN A 6 -20.61 46.76 13.28
C ASN A 6 -20.55 45.46 14.10
N ALA A 7 -19.43 44.75 13.99
CA ALA A 7 -18.60 44.06 15.00
C ALA A 7 -19.17 43.53 16.35
N ALA A 8 -20.48 43.36 16.55
CA ALA A 8 -21.04 42.90 17.84
C ALA A 8 -22.19 41.88 17.72
N GLY A 9 -22.48 41.34 16.53
CA GLY A 9 -23.69 40.53 16.30
C GLY A 9 -23.51 39.12 15.73
N LEU A 10 -22.28 38.65 15.46
CA LEU A 10 -22.08 37.32 14.88
C LEU A 10 -20.69 36.75 15.26
N VAL A 11 -20.59 36.18 16.45
CA VAL A 11 -19.43 35.42 16.99
C VAL A 11 -20.06 34.37 17.92
N ALA A 12 -19.76 33.08 17.92
CA ALA A 12 -18.96 32.14 17.13
C ALA A 12 -19.65 30.78 17.32
N ILE A 13 -19.72 29.91 16.32
CA ILE A 13 -20.45 28.63 16.51
C ILE A 13 -19.56 27.55 17.14
N LEU A 14 -18.23 27.63 17.01
CA LEU A 14 -17.31 26.86 17.84
C LEU A 14 -15.99 27.64 18.00
N THR A 15 -15.50 27.73 19.23
CA THR A 15 -14.13 28.14 19.53
C THR A 15 -13.16 27.05 19.10
N HIS A 16 -11.91 27.42 18.82
CA HIS A 16 -10.85 26.45 18.51
C HIS A 16 -10.67 25.41 19.62
N GLN A 17 -10.96 25.80 20.87
CA GLN A 17 -10.94 24.90 22.03
C GLN A 17 -12.08 23.88 21.98
N GLU A 18 -13.30 24.26 21.60
CA GLU A 18 -14.43 23.32 21.48
C GLU A 18 -14.23 22.31 20.35
N VAL A 19 -13.59 22.73 19.25
CA VAL A 19 -13.18 21.80 18.17
C VAL A 19 -12.10 20.84 18.67
N ASN A 20 -11.09 21.33 19.40
CA ASN A 20 -10.06 20.50 20.00
C ASN A 20 -10.63 19.53 21.06
N ASP A 21 -11.61 19.95 21.85
CA ASP A 21 -12.23 19.11 22.88
C ASP A 21 -13.10 18.01 22.25
N LEU A 22 -13.75 18.28 21.11
CA LEU A 22 -14.43 17.26 20.29
C LEU A 22 -13.42 16.30 19.66
N TYR A 23 -12.33 16.81 19.10
CA TYR A 23 -11.25 16.03 18.48
C TYR A 23 -10.55 15.09 19.47
N ASN A 24 -10.41 15.50 20.73
CA ASN A 24 -9.70 14.75 21.78
C ASN A 24 -10.61 13.86 22.66
N THR A 25 -11.91 13.77 22.39
CA THR A 25 -12.82 12.90 23.17
C THR A 25 -12.75 11.45 22.64
N ALA A 26 -12.14 10.54 23.40
CA ALA A 26 -11.93 9.14 23.00
C ALA A 26 -13.16 8.21 23.18
N ASP A 27 -14.21 8.66 23.89
CA ASP A 27 -15.41 7.85 24.17
C ASP A 27 -16.54 8.14 23.15
N PRO A 28 -16.94 7.15 22.31
CA PRO A 28 -17.99 7.31 21.31
C PRO A 28 -19.38 7.68 21.86
N GLN A 29 -19.74 7.25 23.08
CA GLN A 29 -21.04 7.58 23.68
C GLN A 29 -21.09 9.04 24.17
N VAL A 30 -19.94 9.54 24.66
CA VAL A 30 -19.78 10.95 25.04
C VAL A 30 -19.84 11.84 23.80
N LEU A 31 -19.19 11.43 22.71
CA LEU A 31 -19.23 12.15 21.43
C LEU A 31 -20.67 12.22 20.87
N ARG A 32 -21.39 11.09 20.89
CA ARG A 32 -22.80 11.00 20.47
C ARG A 32 -23.70 11.97 21.24
N THR A 33 -23.52 12.04 22.55
CA THR A 33 -24.30 12.93 23.44
C THR A 33 -23.99 14.39 23.15
N LYS A 34 -22.72 14.75 22.99
CA LYS A 34 -22.28 16.12 22.65
C LYS A 34 -22.84 16.59 21.31
N VAL A 35 -22.76 15.75 20.27
CA VAL A 35 -23.28 16.07 18.93
C VAL A 35 -24.80 16.21 18.95
N THR A 36 -25.51 15.35 19.69
CA THR A 36 -26.97 15.42 19.81
C THR A 36 -27.42 16.71 20.50
N ASN A 37 -26.76 17.08 21.60
CA ASN A 37 -27.04 18.32 22.32
C ASN A 37 -26.76 19.57 21.45
N LEU A 38 -25.67 19.55 20.66
CA LEU A 38 -25.35 20.64 19.74
C LEU A 38 -26.41 20.78 18.64
N ILE A 39 -26.87 19.66 18.07
CA ILE A 39 -27.95 19.65 17.08
C ILE A 39 -29.24 20.22 17.67
N ASP A 40 -29.60 19.86 18.89
CA ASP A 40 -30.83 20.32 19.53
C ASP A 40 -30.74 21.80 19.96
N GLN A 41 -29.56 22.27 20.35
CA GLN A 41 -29.30 23.70 20.58
C GLN A 41 -29.44 24.50 19.27
N LEU A 42 -28.83 24.03 18.17
CA LEU A 42 -28.94 24.67 16.85
C LEU A 42 -30.38 24.68 16.32
N LYS A 43 -31.17 23.62 16.56
CA LYS A 43 -32.62 23.61 16.24
C LYS A 43 -33.38 24.66 17.05
N THR A 44 -33.04 24.82 18.33
CA THR A 44 -33.70 25.80 19.21
C THR A 44 -33.42 27.23 18.76
N GLU A 45 -32.17 27.54 18.44
CA GLU A 45 -31.78 28.85 17.89
C GLU A 45 -32.42 29.14 16.53
N LEU A 46 -32.52 28.12 15.65
CA LEU A 46 -33.23 28.21 14.37
C LEU A 46 -34.73 28.54 14.55
N THR A 47 -35.35 28.03 15.62
CA THR A 47 -36.76 28.26 15.94
C THR A 47 -37.01 29.68 16.45
N LEU A 48 -36.07 30.23 17.24
CA LEU A 48 -36.10 31.63 17.71
C LEU A 48 -35.93 32.63 16.56
N VAL A 49 -35.08 32.33 15.58
CA VAL A 49 -34.91 33.14 14.35
C VAL A 49 -36.16 33.10 13.46
N ALA A 50 -36.98 32.05 13.54
CA ALA A 50 -38.21 31.93 12.77
C ALA A 50 -39.34 32.87 13.23
N ALA A 51 -39.27 33.41 14.46
CA ALA A 51 -40.29 34.27 15.04
C ALA A 51 -40.18 35.77 14.66
N GLY A 52 -39.07 36.21 14.05
CA GLY A 52 -38.87 37.59 13.60
C GLY A 52 -39.06 37.76 12.09
N ALA A 53 -40.16 38.39 11.66
CA ALA A 53 -40.58 38.45 10.26
C ALA A 53 -39.87 39.54 9.42
N GLY A 54 -39.46 39.20 8.19
CA GLY A 54 -39.04 40.11 7.11
C GLY A 54 -38.20 39.43 6.02
N ALA A 55 -38.17 39.95 4.77
CA ALA A 55 -37.50 39.32 3.63
C ALA A 55 -35.96 39.11 3.79
N ALA A 56 -35.30 39.89 4.67
CA ALA A 56 -33.91 39.67 5.07
C ALA A 56 -33.73 38.39 5.91
N ALA A 57 -34.76 37.97 6.66
CA ALA A 57 -34.76 36.73 7.43
C ALA A 57 -34.78 35.49 6.51
N THR A 58 -35.31 35.58 5.29
CA THR A 58 -35.32 34.46 4.34
C THR A 58 -33.92 34.19 3.76
N ALA A 59 -33.16 35.25 3.45
CA ALA A 59 -31.77 35.12 3.03
C ALA A 59 -30.86 34.64 4.17
N ALA A 60 -31.05 35.18 5.38
CA ALA A 60 -30.35 34.69 6.58
C ALA A 60 -30.69 33.23 6.90
N LYS A 61 -31.95 32.80 6.70
CA LYS A 61 -32.37 31.39 6.83
C LYS A 61 -31.70 30.48 5.80
N ALA A 62 -31.53 30.93 4.55
CA ALA A 62 -30.85 30.16 3.52
C ALA A 62 -29.35 30.00 3.83
N VAL A 63 -28.68 31.08 4.25
CA VAL A 63 -27.26 31.05 4.64
C VAL A 63 -27.05 30.20 5.90
N LEU A 64 -27.92 30.34 6.91
CA LEU A 64 -27.86 29.53 8.13
C LEU A 64 -28.15 28.04 7.84
N ALA A 65 -29.09 27.72 6.94
CA ALA A 65 -29.35 26.34 6.53
C ALA A 65 -28.16 25.71 5.79
N VAL A 66 -27.43 26.48 4.98
CA VAL A 66 -26.21 26.02 4.31
C VAL A 66 -25.07 25.82 5.31
N LEU A 67 -24.91 26.73 6.28
CA LEU A 67 -23.92 26.62 7.35
C LEU A 67 -24.20 25.44 8.29
N VAL A 68 -25.46 25.20 8.65
CA VAL A 68 -25.87 24.04 9.47
C VAL A 68 -25.62 22.73 8.71
N LYS A 69 -25.96 22.67 7.42
CA LYS A 69 -25.62 21.50 6.59
C LYS A 69 -24.11 21.28 6.51
N SER A 70 -23.33 22.35 6.38
CA SER A 70 -21.87 22.27 6.34
C SER A 70 -21.28 21.82 7.68
N ALA A 71 -21.79 22.32 8.80
CA ALA A 71 -21.38 21.91 10.14
C ALA A 71 -21.76 20.45 10.45
N ILE A 72 -22.92 19.98 9.98
CA ILE A 72 -23.33 18.58 10.07
C ILE A 72 -22.39 17.70 9.23
N VAL A 73 -22.04 18.12 8.01
CA VAL A 73 -21.07 17.40 7.17
C VAL A 73 -19.70 17.33 7.84
N VAL A 74 -19.22 18.42 8.42
CA VAL A 74 -17.95 18.44 9.18
C VAL A 74 -18.03 17.56 10.42
N ALA A 75 -19.13 17.57 11.17
CA ALA A 75 -19.32 16.71 12.33
C ALA A 75 -19.39 15.21 11.96
N ILE A 76 -20.00 14.89 10.81
CA ILE A 76 -20.00 13.53 10.25
C ILE A 76 -18.59 13.11 9.84
N LEU A 77 -17.83 14.01 9.20
CA LEU A 77 -16.46 13.74 8.78
C LEU A 77 -15.51 13.55 9.99
N VAL A 78 -15.68 14.37 11.03
CA VAL A 78 -14.90 14.25 12.28
C VAL A 78 -15.28 12.97 13.04
N ALA A 79 -16.58 12.61 13.08
CA ALA A 79 -17.03 11.35 13.67
C ALA A 79 -16.54 10.13 12.86
N TRP A 80 -16.48 10.24 11.53
CA TRP A 80 -15.89 9.22 10.65
C TRP A 80 -14.41 9.00 10.97
N ILE A 81 -13.60 10.06 10.99
CA ILE A 81 -12.16 9.98 11.28
C ILE A 81 -11.92 9.42 12.69
N ALA A 82 -12.75 9.77 13.67
CA ALA A 82 -12.66 9.23 15.03
C ALA A 82 -13.01 7.72 15.09
N VAL A 83 -14.02 7.29 14.33
CA VAL A 83 -14.40 5.87 14.23
C VAL A 83 -13.32 5.07 13.51
N GLU A 84 -12.77 5.59 12.41
CA GLU A 84 -11.68 4.99 11.66
C GLU A 84 -10.44 4.79 12.55
N ARG A 85 -10.11 5.79 13.38
CA ARG A 85 -8.98 5.72 14.32
C ARG A 85 -9.18 4.70 15.44
N GLU A 86 -10.39 4.52 15.95
CA GLU A 86 -10.69 3.47 16.94
C GLU A 86 -10.80 2.07 16.32
N LEU A 87 -11.25 1.97 15.08
CA LEU A 87 -11.22 0.73 14.31
C LEU A 87 -9.77 0.29 14.05
N MET A 88 -8.88 1.22 13.69
CA MET A 88 -7.44 0.95 13.52
C MET A 88 -6.81 0.37 14.80
N LYS A 89 -7.10 0.97 15.97
CA LYS A 89 -6.61 0.45 17.28
C LYS A 89 -7.15 -0.92 17.68
N LEU A 90 -8.31 -1.32 17.16
CA LEU A 90 -8.91 -2.63 17.41
C LEU A 90 -8.39 -3.68 16.42
N VAL A 91 -8.05 -3.26 15.20
CA VAL A 91 -7.35 -4.06 14.18
C VAL A 91 -5.91 -4.37 14.61
N ASP A 92 -5.20 -3.41 15.23
CA ASP A 92 -3.85 -3.59 15.80
C ASP A 92 -3.77 -4.68 16.88
N LYS A 93 -4.92 -5.10 17.44
CA LYS A 93 -4.99 -6.13 18.50
C LYS A 93 -5.38 -7.53 18.00
N GLY A 94 -5.54 -7.74 16.70
CA GLY A 94 -5.77 -9.06 16.12
C GLY A 94 -7.10 -9.73 16.47
N ASN A 95 -8.08 -8.99 17.01
CA ASN A 95 -9.41 -9.53 17.28
C ASN A 95 -10.28 -9.39 16.02
N GLY A 96 -10.62 -10.52 15.39
CA GLY A 96 -11.62 -10.54 14.32
C GLY A 96 -12.96 -10.01 14.84
N VAL A 97 -13.41 -8.87 14.30
CA VAL A 97 -14.70 -8.28 14.68
C VAL A 97 -15.78 -8.79 13.72
N TYR A 98 -16.63 -9.70 14.20
CA TYR A 98 -17.91 -9.97 13.55
C TYR A 98 -18.89 -8.84 13.87
N LEU A 99 -19.01 -7.86 12.96
CA LEU A 99 -20.07 -6.87 13.04
C LEU A 99 -21.37 -7.48 12.50
N THR A 100 -22.25 -7.94 13.40
CA THR A 100 -23.68 -8.03 13.06
C THR A 100 -24.19 -6.60 12.96
N LEU A 101 -24.29 -6.06 11.75
CA LEU A 101 -24.66 -4.66 11.48
C LEU A 101 -26.13 -4.37 11.86
N PRO A 102 -26.44 -3.55 12.89
CA PRO A 102 -27.74 -2.89 13.03
C PRO A 102 -27.69 -1.47 12.43
N TRP A 103 -26.58 -1.09 11.77
CA TRP A 103 -26.24 0.29 11.42
C TRP A 103 -27.00 0.87 10.22
N LEU A 104 -27.70 0.06 9.44
CA LEU A 104 -28.48 0.55 8.29
C LEU A 104 -29.73 1.38 8.68
N ALA A 105 -30.11 1.41 9.97
CA ALA A 105 -31.26 2.18 10.43
C ALA A 105 -30.98 3.69 10.65
N LEU A 106 -29.72 4.14 10.56
CA LEU A 106 -29.32 5.54 10.81
C LEU A 106 -29.39 6.45 9.58
N PHE A 107 -29.67 5.92 8.38
CA PHE A 107 -29.60 6.67 7.11
C PHE A 107 -30.91 6.75 6.32
N ASN A 108 -32.07 6.74 6.98
CA ASN A 108 -33.35 6.97 6.27
C ASN A 108 -34.24 8.05 6.92
N PRO A 109 -34.01 9.34 6.61
CA PRO A 109 -35.06 10.35 6.66
C PRO A 109 -35.47 10.87 5.26
N LEU A 110 -34.80 10.46 4.18
CA LEU A 110 -35.08 10.93 2.81
C LEU A 110 -34.96 9.74 1.86
N GLY A 111 -36.09 9.30 1.29
CA GLY A 111 -36.24 8.03 0.60
C GLY A 111 -35.22 7.75 -0.53
N ALA A 112 -34.86 6.46 -0.61
CA ALA A 112 -34.34 5.73 -1.76
C ALA A 112 -33.23 6.39 -2.60
N VAL A 113 -31.99 6.29 -2.14
CA VAL A 113 -30.80 6.26 -3.00
C VAL A 113 -29.89 5.13 -2.51
N TRP A 114 -29.75 4.07 -3.30
CA TRP A 114 -28.85 2.95 -2.99
C TRP A 114 -27.46 3.28 -3.53
N TRP A 115 -26.52 3.57 -2.62
CA TRP A 115 -25.10 3.56 -2.95
C TRP A 115 -24.57 2.15 -2.74
N TRP A 116 -24.04 1.54 -3.80
CA TRP A 116 -23.26 0.32 -3.67
C TRP A 116 -21.90 0.71 -3.08
N LEU A 117 -21.67 0.37 -1.81
CA LEU A 117 -20.36 0.48 -1.18
C LEU A 117 -19.57 -0.80 -1.48
N ILE A 118 -18.58 -0.69 -2.36
CA ILE A 118 -17.52 -1.70 -2.49
C ILE A 118 -16.49 -1.35 -1.42
N ILE A 119 -16.34 -2.22 -0.43
CA ILE A 119 -15.28 -2.12 0.59
C ILE A 119 -14.07 -2.85 0.01
N PRO A 120 -12.97 -2.18 -0.38
CA PRO A 120 -11.71 -2.88 -0.53
C PRO A 120 -11.30 -3.37 0.85
N THR A 121 -11.25 -4.69 1.02
CA THR A 121 -10.86 -5.33 2.26
C THR A 121 -9.38 -5.06 2.52
N THR A 122 -9.10 -4.46 3.67
CA THR A 122 -7.81 -4.34 4.38
C THR A 122 -6.65 -5.13 3.79
N VAL A 123 -5.57 -4.44 3.42
CA VAL A 123 -4.24 -5.04 3.31
C VAL A 123 -3.86 -5.56 4.71
N PRO A 124 -3.58 -6.87 4.88
CA PRO A 124 -3.14 -7.38 6.17
C PRO A 124 -1.75 -6.82 6.52
N PRO A 125 -1.36 -6.80 7.80
CA PRO A 125 -0.05 -6.32 8.22
C PRO A 125 1.06 -7.01 7.43
N SER A 126 1.86 -6.20 6.74
CA SER A 126 3.03 -6.62 5.98
C SER A 126 3.96 -7.42 6.90
N GLY A 127 4.34 -8.61 6.45
CA GLY A 127 5.14 -9.56 7.23
C GLY A 127 6.41 -9.90 6.47
N VAL A 128 7.53 -9.98 7.18
CA VAL A 128 8.78 -10.45 6.59
C VAL A 128 8.83 -11.98 6.73
N ALA A 129 8.74 -12.66 5.60
CA ALA A 129 8.96 -14.10 5.52
C ALA A 129 10.46 -14.41 5.49
N VAL A 130 10.92 -15.27 6.40
CA VAL A 130 12.30 -15.75 6.47
C VAL A 130 12.30 -17.27 6.32
N VAL A 131 12.84 -17.78 5.22
CA VAL A 131 13.11 -19.22 5.10
C VAL A 131 14.29 -19.55 6.00
N THR A 132 14.05 -20.27 7.10
CA THR A 132 15.10 -20.56 8.07
C THR A 132 16.02 -21.70 7.62
N PRO A 133 17.36 -21.57 7.76
CA PRO A 133 18.27 -22.67 7.47
C PRO A 133 18.12 -23.77 8.52
N GLY A 134 17.82 -25.00 8.09
CA GLY A 134 17.83 -26.19 8.95
C GLY A 134 16.67 -27.18 8.74
N GLY A 135 15.60 -26.77 8.05
CA GLY A 135 14.47 -27.67 7.74
C GLY A 135 13.68 -27.32 6.48
N GLY A 136 14.08 -26.29 5.72
CA GLY A 136 13.42 -25.86 4.49
C GLY A 136 11.99 -25.37 4.67
N ARG A 137 11.55 -25.11 5.91
CA ARG A 137 10.23 -24.55 6.21
C ARG A 137 10.20 -23.05 5.96
N VAL A 138 9.02 -22.53 5.66
CA VAL A 138 8.79 -21.09 5.64
C VAL A 138 8.40 -20.65 7.04
N THR A 139 9.24 -19.82 7.65
CA THR A 139 8.97 -19.18 8.94
C THR A 139 8.68 -17.70 8.70
N VAL A 140 7.61 -17.16 9.26
CA VAL A 140 7.23 -15.76 9.08
C VAL A 140 7.35 -15.02 10.40
N ARG A 141 7.83 -13.78 10.34
CA ARG A 141 7.69 -12.82 11.43
C ARG A 141 6.77 -11.70 10.95
N ARG A 142 5.53 -11.73 11.43
CA ARG A 142 4.56 -10.67 11.13
C ARG A 142 4.96 -9.39 11.83
N SER A 143 4.78 -8.26 11.18
CA SER A 143 5.06 -6.97 11.79
C SER A 143 3.85 -6.41 12.52
N THR A 144 4.11 -5.41 13.35
CA THR A 144 3.12 -4.67 14.13
C THR A 144 3.18 -3.15 13.92
N GLY A 145 3.84 -2.63 12.88
CA GLY A 145 4.05 -1.17 12.76
C GLY A 145 5.19 -0.60 13.59
N GLY A 146 6.09 -1.45 14.10
CA GLY A 146 7.22 -0.98 14.91
C GLY A 146 8.03 -2.08 15.57
N ALA A 147 7.58 -3.33 15.44
CA ALA A 147 8.32 -4.53 15.83
C ALA A 147 7.86 -5.74 15.03
N PHE A 148 8.68 -6.79 15.04
CA PHE A 148 8.32 -8.11 14.53
C PHE A 148 7.84 -9.04 15.64
N ASN A 149 6.77 -9.79 15.38
CA ASN A 149 6.30 -10.87 16.24
C ASN A 149 7.31 -12.05 16.28
N PRO A 150 7.18 -12.96 17.26
CA PRO A 150 7.94 -14.21 17.29
C PRO A 150 7.76 -15.05 16.02
N ASN A 151 8.69 -15.96 15.77
CA ASN A 151 8.67 -16.88 14.63
C ASN A 151 7.36 -17.70 14.58
N GLU A 152 6.71 -17.68 13.41
CA GLU A 152 5.57 -18.55 13.09
C GLU A 152 5.95 -19.49 11.94
N ASP A 153 5.86 -20.81 12.15
CA ASP A 153 6.07 -21.79 11.08
C ASP A 153 4.80 -21.87 10.22
N TRP A 154 4.83 -21.23 9.04
CA TRP A 154 3.72 -21.22 8.10
C TRP A 154 3.66 -22.47 7.22
N THR A 155 4.73 -23.28 7.21
CA THR A 155 4.72 -24.63 6.64
C THR A 155 5.19 -25.69 7.64
N GLN A 156 4.47 -26.81 7.70
CA GLN A 156 4.82 -27.94 8.57
C GLN A 156 5.91 -28.85 7.96
N ILE A 157 6.04 -28.80 6.63
CA ILE A 157 7.04 -29.53 5.83
C ILE A 157 7.90 -28.54 5.05
N PRO A 158 9.09 -28.98 4.60
CA PRO A 158 9.91 -28.16 3.72
C PRO A 158 9.14 -27.72 2.47
N TYR A 159 9.37 -26.49 2.04
CA TYR A 159 8.79 -25.90 0.84
C TYR A 159 9.87 -25.07 0.15
N TYR A 160 10.56 -25.70 -0.79
CA TYR A 160 11.59 -25.08 -1.62
C TYR A 160 11.55 -25.68 -3.02
N GLY A 161 11.81 -24.86 -4.03
CA GLY A 161 11.89 -25.28 -5.43
C GLY A 161 13.30 -25.60 -5.87
N SER A 162 13.47 -26.43 -6.90
CA SER A 162 14.80 -26.73 -7.45
C SER A 162 15.47 -25.53 -8.14
N ARG A 163 14.68 -24.51 -8.53
CA ARG A 163 15.15 -23.28 -9.20
C ARG A 163 14.99 -22.02 -8.36
N GLY A 164 14.15 -22.05 -7.33
CA GLY A 164 13.96 -20.91 -6.45
C GLY A 164 12.71 -21.02 -5.60
N THR A 165 12.61 -20.12 -4.63
CA THR A 165 11.45 -19.94 -3.76
C THR A 165 11.20 -18.45 -3.63
N PHE A 166 9.97 -18.04 -3.91
CA PHE A 166 9.55 -16.66 -4.05
C PHE A 166 8.28 -16.43 -3.24
N PHE A 167 8.00 -15.16 -2.95
CA PHE A 167 6.78 -14.73 -2.29
C PHE A 167 6.23 -13.51 -3.01
N ALA A 168 4.99 -13.60 -3.49
CA ALA A 168 4.31 -12.50 -4.18
C ALA A 168 2.80 -12.75 -4.17
N ASP A 169 1.99 -11.70 -4.23
CA ASP A 169 0.52 -11.82 -4.32
C ASP A 169 0.11 -12.19 -5.74
N VAL A 170 0.18 -13.48 -6.07
CA VAL A 170 -0.19 -13.98 -7.40
C VAL A 170 -1.70 -14.22 -7.50
N THR A 171 -2.42 -14.18 -6.37
CA THR A 171 -3.88 -14.35 -6.35
C THR A 171 -4.65 -13.03 -6.47
N GLY A 172 -4.04 -11.91 -6.07
CA GLY A 172 -4.63 -10.57 -6.02
C GLY A 172 -5.48 -10.36 -4.77
N ASP A 173 -5.21 -11.09 -3.69
CA ASP A 173 -5.98 -11.02 -2.44
C ASP A 173 -5.34 -10.13 -1.37
N GLY A 174 -4.27 -9.42 -1.75
CA GLY A 174 -3.48 -8.54 -0.90
C GLY A 174 -2.46 -9.28 -0.04
N ARG A 175 -2.18 -10.56 -0.29
CA ARG A 175 -1.29 -11.39 0.52
C ARG A 175 -0.25 -12.06 -0.34
N ALA A 176 1.01 -11.99 0.09
CA ALA A 176 2.07 -12.75 -0.56
C ALA A 176 1.82 -14.27 -0.42
N ASP A 177 1.65 -14.93 -1.55
CA ASP A 177 1.58 -16.39 -1.67
C ASP A 177 3.00 -16.97 -1.71
N ALA A 178 3.16 -18.24 -1.33
CA ALA A 178 4.44 -18.92 -1.46
C ALA A 178 4.53 -19.58 -2.83
N ILE A 179 5.64 -19.37 -3.54
CA ILE A 179 5.84 -19.85 -4.91
C ILE A 179 7.15 -20.61 -4.98
N VAL A 180 7.12 -21.83 -5.52
CA VAL A 180 8.34 -22.59 -5.81
C VAL A 180 8.43 -22.86 -7.30
N VAL A 181 9.61 -22.58 -7.83
CA VAL A 181 9.94 -22.83 -9.23
C VAL A 181 10.77 -24.12 -9.27
N ASN A 182 10.26 -25.11 -10.00
CA ASN A 182 10.88 -26.43 -10.18
C ASN A 182 11.31 -26.62 -11.64
N ASP A 183 12.05 -27.71 -11.89
CA ASP A 183 12.49 -28.10 -13.23
C ASP A 183 11.33 -28.50 -14.17
N ASP A 184 10.15 -28.77 -13.62
CA ASP A 184 8.99 -29.29 -14.33
C ASP A 184 7.71 -28.48 -14.11
N THR A 185 7.63 -27.62 -13.10
CA THR A 185 6.42 -26.86 -12.77
C THR A 185 6.71 -25.63 -11.90
N VAL A 186 5.81 -24.65 -11.92
CA VAL A 186 5.69 -23.63 -10.87
C VAL A 186 4.53 -24.04 -9.97
N THR A 187 4.84 -24.31 -8.69
CA THR A 187 3.85 -24.67 -7.68
C THR A 187 3.63 -23.50 -6.74
N VAL A 188 2.39 -23.16 -6.47
CA VAL A 188 1.99 -22.08 -5.56
C VAL A 188 1.29 -22.68 -4.33
N ARG A 189 1.48 -22.07 -3.16
CA ARG A 189 0.60 -22.23 -2.01
C ARG A 189 0.01 -20.89 -1.64
N ARG A 190 -1.32 -20.82 -1.68
CA ARG A 190 -2.03 -19.58 -1.35
C ARG A 190 -1.86 -19.20 0.11
N SER A 191 -1.71 -17.91 0.37
CA SER A 191 -1.69 -17.38 1.72
C SER A 191 -3.08 -17.43 2.34
N THR A 192 -3.14 -17.90 3.59
CA THR A 192 -4.38 -17.88 4.40
C THR A 192 -4.37 -16.74 5.41
N GLY A 193 -3.29 -15.94 5.44
CA GLY A 193 -3.06 -14.84 6.39
C GLY A 193 -2.45 -15.29 7.73
N ASN A 194 -2.39 -16.59 7.99
CA ASN A 194 -1.74 -17.19 9.16
C ASN A 194 -1.01 -18.51 8.83
N GLY A 195 -0.69 -18.72 7.55
CA GLY A 195 -0.14 -19.96 7.02
C GLY A 195 -0.38 -20.08 5.52
N PHE A 196 0.08 -21.19 4.94
CA PHE A 196 -0.12 -21.49 3.52
C PHE A 196 -1.05 -22.70 3.31
N GLY A 197 -1.85 -22.64 2.22
CA GLY A 197 -2.72 -23.71 1.76
C GLY A 197 -1.99 -24.91 1.12
N PRO A 198 -2.72 -25.84 0.47
CA PRO A 198 -2.12 -26.95 -0.26
C PRO A 198 -1.32 -26.50 -1.48
N ASN A 199 -0.49 -27.40 -2.03
CA ASN A 199 0.23 -27.17 -3.29
C ASN A 199 -0.76 -27.11 -4.46
N GLU A 200 -0.55 -26.14 -5.34
CA GLU A 200 -1.26 -26.01 -6.61
C GLU A 200 -0.24 -25.82 -7.74
N ASP A 201 -0.28 -26.67 -8.75
CA ASP A 201 0.57 -26.51 -9.93
C ASP A 201 -0.06 -25.48 -10.86
N TRP A 202 0.60 -24.34 -11.00
CA TRP A 202 0.11 -23.18 -11.75
C TRP A 202 0.63 -23.14 -13.19
N THR A 203 1.54 -24.05 -13.55
CA THR A 203 1.99 -24.27 -14.93
C THR A 203 1.95 -25.74 -15.31
N THR A 204 1.70 -26.04 -16.59
CA THR A 204 1.91 -27.37 -17.15
C THR A 204 3.28 -27.41 -17.82
N GLY A 205 4.32 -27.73 -17.06
CA GLY A 205 5.70 -27.75 -17.54
C GLY A 205 6.58 -26.62 -16.96
N PRO A 206 7.88 -26.65 -17.28
CA PRO A 206 8.87 -25.71 -16.76
C PRO A 206 8.55 -24.27 -17.14
N TYR A 207 8.79 -23.36 -16.20
CA TYR A 207 8.78 -21.93 -16.45
C TYR A 207 9.80 -21.23 -15.55
N TYR A 208 11.02 -21.11 -16.06
CA TYR A 208 12.13 -20.41 -15.42
C TYR A 208 13.05 -19.83 -16.50
N GLY A 209 13.76 -18.76 -16.17
CA GLY A 209 14.64 -18.08 -17.13
C GLY A 209 16.03 -18.68 -17.21
N GLY A 210 16.68 -18.47 -18.35
CA GLY A 210 18.11 -18.74 -18.51
C GLY A 210 18.97 -17.86 -17.60
N ARG A 211 18.45 -16.70 -17.20
CA ARG A 211 19.15 -15.74 -16.32
C ARG A 211 18.51 -15.66 -14.94
N VAL A 212 17.25 -15.25 -14.89
CA VAL A 212 16.56 -14.97 -13.62
C VAL A 212 15.05 -15.06 -13.80
N THR A 213 14.36 -15.35 -12.70
CA THR A 213 12.89 -15.42 -12.60
C THR A 213 12.43 -14.44 -11.53
N PHE A 214 11.35 -13.71 -11.82
CA PHE A 214 10.73 -12.72 -10.95
C PHE A 214 9.22 -12.92 -10.88
N PHE A 215 8.60 -12.32 -9.86
CA PHE A 215 7.16 -12.21 -9.73
C PHE A 215 6.80 -10.77 -9.38
N ALA A 216 6.08 -10.08 -10.26
CA ALA A 216 5.66 -8.69 -10.07
C ALA A 216 4.43 -8.39 -10.94
N ASP A 217 3.57 -7.48 -10.49
CA ASP A 217 2.40 -7.05 -11.27
C ASP A 217 2.84 -6.13 -12.40
N VAL A 218 3.02 -6.67 -13.61
CA VAL A 218 3.47 -5.89 -14.75
C VAL A 218 2.31 -5.41 -15.61
N ASP A 219 1.10 -5.92 -15.40
CA ASP A 219 -0.09 -5.47 -16.16
C ASP A 219 -1.05 -4.54 -15.41
N GLY A 220 -0.82 -4.34 -14.11
CA GLY A 220 -1.55 -3.43 -13.23
C GLY A 220 -2.90 -3.99 -12.78
N ASP A 221 -3.07 -5.31 -12.80
CA ASP A 221 -4.32 -5.95 -12.41
C ASP A 221 -4.39 -6.32 -10.92
N GLY A 222 -3.34 -6.01 -10.17
CA GLY A 222 -3.18 -6.29 -8.75
C GLY A 222 -2.61 -7.67 -8.45
N ARG A 223 -2.20 -8.44 -9.47
CA ARG A 223 -1.63 -9.78 -9.30
C ARG A 223 -0.21 -9.81 -9.82
N ALA A 224 0.68 -10.43 -9.06
CA ALA A 224 2.03 -10.67 -9.52
C ALA A 224 2.03 -11.69 -10.68
N ASP A 225 2.62 -11.28 -11.80
CA ASP A 225 2.84 -12.12 -12.96
C ASP A 225 4.17 -12.86 -12.86
N ALA A 226 4.27 -14.03 -13.49
CA ALA A 226 5.54 -14.74 -13.56
C ALA A 226 6.39 -14.17 -14.71
N ILE A 227 7.60 -13.72 -14.40
CA ILE A 227 8.50 -13.06 -15.36
C ILE A 227 9.79 -13.85 -15.47
N VAL A 228 10.20 -14.11 -16.70
CA VAL A 228 11.37 -14.92 -17.03
C VAL A 228 12.29 -14.12 -17.95
N VAL A 229 13.51 -13.88 -17.49
CA VAL A 229 14.55 -13.20 -18.27
C VAL A 229 15.47 -14.25 -18.92
N ASN A 230 15.53 -14.23 -20.25
CA ASN A 230 16.38 -15.09 -21.08
C ASN A 230 17.47 -14.27 -21.78
N ASP A 231 18.34 -14.97 -22.53
CA ASP A 231 19.39 -14.33 -23.33
C ASP A 231 18.85 -13.55 -24.53
N ASP A 232 17.63 -13.83 -24.97
CA ASP A 232 17.01 -13.31 -26.18
C ASP A 232 15.73 -12.51 -25.94
N THR A 233 15.05 -12.69 -24.81
CA THR A 233 13.79 -12.00 -24.48
C THR A 233 13.50 -11.99 -22.97
N VAL A 234 12.68 -11.05 -22.52
CA VAL A 234 11.91 -11.17 -21.28
C VAL A 234 10.51 -11.68 -21.63
N THR A 235 10.20 -12.87 -21.14
CA THR A 235 8.89 -13.51 -21.31
C THR A 235 8.07 -13.35 -20.03
N VAL A 236 6.79 -13.02 -20.15
CA VAL A 236 5.84 -12.93 -19.05
C VAL A 236 4.76 -14.00 -19.22
N ARG A 237 4.28 -14.56 -18.11
CA ARG A 237 3.00 -15.25 -18.02
C ARG A 237 2.14 -14.54 -16.99
N ARG A 238 1.04 -13.97 -17.47
CA ARG A 238 0.11 -13.26 -16.61
C ARG A 238 -0.54 -14.17 -15.58
N SER A 239 -0.73 -13.69 -14.37
CA SER A 239 -1.53 -14.40 -13.38
C SER A 239 -3.02 -14.30 -13.70
N THR A 240 -3.72 -15.42 -13.56
CA THR A 240 -5.19 -15.48 -13.63
C THR A 240 -5.83 -15.51 -12.24
N GLY A 241 -5.01 -15.43 -11.18
CA GLY A 241 -5.39 -15.65 -9.79
C GLY A 241 -5.62 -17.13 -9.41
N ASN A 242 -5.52 -18.05 -10.38
CA ASN A 242 -5.64 -19.49 -10.16
C ASN A 242 -4.66 -20.31 -11.01
N GLY A 243 -3.63 -19.65 -11.58
CA GLY A 243 -2.71 -20.23 -12.55
C GLY A 243 -2.06 -19.15 -13.41
N PHE A 244 -0.98 -19.50 -14.11
CA PHE A 244 -0.30 -18.61 -15.04
C PHE A 244 -0.74 -18.87 -16.48
N GLY A 245 -0.97 -17.79 -17.24
CA GLY A 245 -1.37 -17.80 -18.65
C GLY A 245 -0.29 -18.28 -19.63
N PRO A 246 -0.51 -18.10 -20.94
CA PRO A 246 0.48 -18.44 -21.96
C PRO A 246 1.72 -17.53 -21.90
N ASN A 247 2.81 -17.97 -22.54
CA ASN A 247 4.03 -17.16 -22.69
C ASN A 247 3.75 -15.95 -23.58
N GLU A 248 4.24 -14.79 -23.16
CA GLU A 248 4.19 -13.54 -23.92
C GLU A 248 5.59 -12.93 -23.98
N ASP A 249 6.06 -12.57 -25.18
CA ASP A 249 7.32 -11.85 -25.36
C ASP A 249 7.08 -10.35 -25.15
N TRP A 250 7.61 -9.81 -24.06
CA TRP A 250 7.34 -8.44 -23.62
C TRP A 250 8.41 -7.44 -24.02
N THR A 251 9.58 -7.89 -24.47
CA THR A 251 10.70 -7.00 -24.86
C THR A 251 11.10 -7.08 -26.33
N HIS A 252 10.64 -8.12 -27.05
CA HIS A 252 10.99 -8.40 -28.46
C HIS A 252 12.49 -8.35 -28.73
N GLY A 253 13.27 -8.84 -27.78
CA GLY A 253 14.73 -8.79 -27.78
C GLY A 253 15.32 -8.82 -26.38
N PRO A 254 16.65 -8.96 -26.27
CA PRO A 254 17.33 -9.07 -24.99
C PRO A 254 17.16 -7.80 -24.17
N TYR A 255 16.84 -7.97 -22.89
CA TYR A 255 16.82 -6.88 -21.93
C TYR A 255 17.22 -7.38 -20.54
N TYR A 256 18.52 -7.28 -20.26
CA TYR A 256 19.13 -7.65 -18.98
C TYR A 256 20.42 -6.84 -18.78
N GLY A 257 20.80 -6.61 -17.53
CA GLY A 257 22.01 -5.87 -17.16
C GLY A 257 23.21 -6.73 -16.82
N SER A 258 24.41 -6.16 -16.93
CA SER A 258 25.64 -6.80 -16.47
C SER A 258 25.74 -6.89 -14.94
N LEU A 259 25.09 -5.96 -14.22
CA LEU A 259 25.11 -5.89 -12.77
C LEU A 259 23.79 -6.33 -12.13
N GLY A 260 22.67 -6.27 -12.86
CA GLY A 260 21.39 -6.72 -12.35
C GLY A 260 20.22 -6.44 -13.29
N THR A 261 19.11 -7.11 -13.03
CA THR A 261 17.80 -6.90 -13.68
C THR A 261 16.73 -6.98 -12.61
N PHE A 262 15.79 -6.05 -12.60
CA PHE A 262 14.77 -5.88 -11.56
C PHE A 262 13.43 -5.50 -12.18
N PHE A 263 12.36 -5.67 -11.40
CA PHE A 263 11.01 -5.25 -11.77
C PHE A 263 10.37 -4.51 -10.61
N ALA A 264 10.01 -3.24 -10.80
CA ALA A 264 9.37 -2.40 -9.79
C ALA A 264 8.67 -1.20 -10.46
N ASP A 265 7.59 -0.70 -9.86
CA ASP A 265 6.85 0.47 -10.35
C ASP A 265 7.64 1.73 -10.03
N VAL A 266 8.44 2.21 -10.98
CA VAL A 266 9.29 3.39 -10.77
C VAL A 266 8.60 4.66 -11.24
N ASP A 267 7.52 4.56 -12.04
CA ASP A 267 6.80 5.73 -12.53
C ASP A 267 5.52 6.08 -11.74
N GLY A 268 5.05 5.16 -10.90
CA GLY A 268 3.91 5.30 -10.00
C GLY A 268 2.57 5.03 -10.67
N ASP A 269 2.56 4.30 -11.79
CA ASP A 269 1.35 4.00 -12.56
C ASP A 269 0.64 2.70 -12.11
N GLY A 270 1.19 2.03 -11.10
CA GLY A 270 0.71 0.78 -10.54
C GLY A 270 1.21 -0.47 -11.26
N LYS A 271 2.13 -0.35 -12.24
CA LYS A 271 2.72 -1.49 -12.95
C LYS A 271 4.22 -1.55 -12.72
N ALA A 272 4.73 -2.74 -12.49
CA ALA A 272 6.16 -2.95 -12.41
C ALA A 272 6.83 -2.75 -13.78
N ASP A 273 7.82 -1.86 -13.80
CA ASP A 273 8.65 -1.59 -14.96
C ASP A 273 9.87 -2.52 -15.00
N ALA A 274 10.42 -2.78 -16.19
CA ALA A 274 11.65 -3.54 -16.31
C ALA A 274 12.86 -2.62 -16.12
N ILE A 275 13.74 -2.94 -15.18
CA ILE A 275 14.89 -2.11 -14.79
C ILE A 275 16.18 -2.91 -15.00
N VAL A 276 17.16 -2.31 -15.64
CA VAL A 276 18.44 -2.92 -15.98
C VAL A 276 19.58 -2.07 -15.45
N VAL A 277 20.48 -2.69 -14.67
CA VAL A 277 21.66 -2.03 -14.08
C VAL A 277 22.90 -2.49 -14.84
N ASN A 278 23.62 -1.54 -15.42
CA ASN A 278 24.91 -1.72 -16.08
C ASN A 278 25.99 -0.87 -15.40
N GLU A 279 27.25 -1.09 -15.78
CA GLU A 279 28.40 -0.34 -15.25
C GLU A 279 28.34 1.16 -15.59
N ASP A 280 27.67 1.51 -16.68
CA ASP A 280 27.59 2.87 -17.21
C ASP A 280 26.27 3.58 -16.86
N THR A 281 25.17 2.85 -16.70
CA THR A 281 23.87 3.43 -16.33
C THR A 281 22.85 2.40 -15.82
N VAL A 282 21.81 2.89 -15.15
CA VAL A 282 20.53 2.23 -14.95
C VAL A 282 19.55 2.68 -16.04
N THR A 283 19.01 1.72 -16.78
CA THR A 283 17.94 1.96 -17.75
C THR A 283 16.63 1.33 -17.31
N VAL A 284 15.52 1.89 -17.77
CA VAL A 284 14.17 1.40 -17.52
C VAL A 284 13.43 1.23 -18.85
N ARG A 285 12.59 0.20 -18.94
CA ARG A 285 11.51 0.13 -19.93
C ARG A 285 10.19 0.07 -19.18
N ARG A 286 9.40 1.13 -19.32
CA ARG A 286 8.10 1.24 -18.66
C ARG A 286 7.14 0.15 -19.11
N SER A 287 6.33 -0.36 -18.21
CA SER A 287 5.25 -1.26 -18.58
C SER A 287 4.09 -0.51 -19.22
N THR A 288 3.60 -1.03 -20.34
CA THR A 288 2.36 -0.57 -20.98
C THR A 288 1.14 -1.40 -20.55
N GLY A 289 1.36 -2.37 -19.67
CA GLY A 289 0.45 -3.46 -19.32
C GLY A 289 0.26 -4.52 -20.40
N ASN A 290 0.89 -4.38 -21.57
CA ASN A 290 0.89 -5.38 -22.64
C ASN A 290 2.28 -5.66 -23.23
N GLY A 291 3.33 -5.26 -22.51
CA GLY A 291 4.70 -5.25 -22.98
C GLY A 291 5.48 -4.08 -22.38
N PHE A 292 6.80 -4.15 -22.49
CA PHE A 292 7.70 -3.09 -22.05
C PHE A 292 8.03 -2.13 -23.19
N GLY A 293 7.97 -0.84 -22.90
CA GLY A 293 8.21 0.26 -23.83
C GLY A 293 9.68 0.41 -24.28
N PRO A 294 10.03 1.55 -24.89
CA PRO A 294 11.42 1.83 -25.28
C PRO A 294 12.33 1.93 -24.06
N THR A 295 13.63 1.67 -24.26
CA THR A 295 14.65 1.84 -23.22
C THR A 295 14.92 3.31 -22.96
N GLU A 296 14.92 3.68 -21.68
CA GLU A 296 15.17 5.03 -21.20
C GLU A 296 16.35 5.01 -20.22
N ASP A 297 17.23 6.00 -20.30
CA ASP A 297 18.31 6.20 -19.34
C ASP A 297 17.78 7.00 -18.15
N TRP A 298 17.74 6.39 -16.97
CA TRP A 298 17.12 7.00 -15.77
C TRP A 298 18.13 7.55 -14.78
N THR A 299 19.42 7.30 -14.97
CA THR A 299 20.48 7.76 -14.05
C THR A 299 21.52 8.65 -14.70
N HIS A 300 21.56 8.68 -16.04
CA HIS A 300 22.49 9.47 -16.85
C HIS A 300 23.95 9.27 -16.43
N GLY A 301 24.28 8.04 -16.00
CA GLY A 301 25.60 7.67 -15.50
C GLY A 301 25.54 6.52 -14.50
N PRO A 302 26.71 6.02 -14.05
CA PRO A 302 26.79 4.82 -13.22
C PRO A 302 26.03 4.98 -11.90
N TYR A 303 25.24 3.96 -11.56
CA TYR A 303 24.59 3.88 -10.26
C TYR A 303 24.41 2.41 -9.82
N TYR A 304 25.38 1.94 -9.05
CA TYR A 304 25.38 0.62 -8.43
C TYR A 304 26.20 0.65 -7.14
N GLY A 305 25.84 -0.20 -6.17
CA GLY A 305 26.51 -0.25 -4.88
C GLY A 305 27.75 -1.14 -4.90
N SER A 306 28.67 -0.93 -3.96
CA SER A 306 29.80 -1.88 -3.76
C SER A 306 29.34 -3.25 -3.23
N ARG A 307 28.08 -3.37 -2.79
CA ARG A 307 27.49 -4.61 -2.28
C ARG A 307 26.29 -5.06 -3.09
N VAL A 308 25.23 -4.27 -3.12
CA VAL A 308 23.95 -4.65 -3.72
C VAL A 308 23.11 -3.43 -4.09
N THR A 309 22.27 -3.59 -5.10
CA THR A 309 21.29 -2.60 -5.56
C THR A 309 19.87 -3.14 -5.34
N PHE A 310 18.96 -2.27 -4.90
CA PHE A 310 17.54 -2.56 -4.73
C PHE A 310 16.68 -1.47 -5.36
N PHE A 311 15.40 -1.80 -5.58
CA PHE A 311 14.36 -0.86 -6.00
C PHE A 311 13.14 -1.05 -5.11
N ALA A 312 12.76 -0.02 -4.36
CA ALA A 312 11.62 -0.03 -3.45
C ALA A 312 11.21 1.40 -3.10
N ASP A 313 9.93 1.63 -2.81
CA ASP A 313 9.43 2.94 -2.36
C ASP A 313 9.87 3.17 -0.91
N VAL A 314 10.88 4.01 -0.68
CA VAL A 314 11.43 4.24 0.67
C VAL A 314 10.93 5.55 1.29
N ASP A 315 10.21 6.39 0.55
CA ASP A 315 9.66 7.64 1.06
C ASP A 315 8.14 7.70 1.14
N GLY A 316 7.45 6.71 0.55
CA GLY A 316 6.00 6.49 0.59
C GLY A 316 5.25 7.29 -0.46
N ASP A 317 5.90 7.64 -1.57
CA ASP A 317 5.29 8.42 -2.64
C ASP A 317 4.60 7.57 -3.73
N GLY A 318 4.66 6.24 -3.58
CA GLY A 318 4.09 5.26 -4.49
C GLY A 318 5.03 4.84 -5.63
N ARG A 319 6.29 5.29 -5.64
CA ARG A 319 7.28 4.97 -6.68
C ARG A 319 8.49 4.30 -6.08
N ALA A 320 8.96 3.26 -6.74
CA ALA A 320 10.19 2.60 -6.34
C ALA A 320 11.40 3.51 -6.59
N ASP A 321 12.19 3.71 -5.54
CA ASP A 321 13.44 4.45 -5.59
C ASP A 321 14.63 3.53 -5.84
N ALA A 322 15.71 4.05 -6.41
CA ALA A 322 16.92 3.28 -6.63
C ALA A 322 17.83 3.35 -5.39
N ILE A 323 18.10 2.21 -4.78
CA ILE A 323 18.85 2.09 -3.51
C ILE A 323 20.15 1.34 -3.77
N VAL A 324 21.28 1.89 -3.34
CA VAL A 324 22.58 1.22 -3.42
C VAL A 324 23.21 1.10 -2.04
N VAL A 325 23.56 -0.14 -1.68
CA VAL A 325 24.24 -0.47 -0.44
C VAL A 325 25.75 -0.50 -0.73
N ASN A 326 26.49 0.34 -0.02
CA ASN A 326 27.94 0.45 -0.08
C ASN A 326 28.58 -0.01 1.23
N ASP A 327 29.90 -0.15 1.21
CA ASP A 327 30.69 -0.52 2.40
C ASP A 327 30.65 0.51 3.52
N ASN A 328 30.23 1.74 3.24
CA ASN A 328 30.25 2.87 4.17
C ASN A 328 28.92 3.62 4.28
N THR A 329 27.95 3.38 3.40
CA THR A 329 26.67 4.09 3.38
C THR A 329 25.63 3.32 2.55
N VAL A 330 24.35 3.60 2.79
CA VAL A 330 23.26 3.36 1.85
C VAL A 330 22.94 4.70 1.19
N THR A 331 23.05 4.73 -0.13
CA THR A 331 22.69 5.89 -0.94
C THR A 331 21.38 5.60 -1.68
N VAL A 332 20.49 6.57 -1.74
CA VAL A 332 19.21 6.50 -2.43
C VAL A 332 19.17 7.55 -3.53
N ARG A 333 18.55 7.22 -4.66
CA ARG A 333 18.11 8.19 -5.65
C ARG A 333 16.60 8.04 -5.80
N ARG A 334 15.87 9.08 -5.38
CA ARG A 334 14.41 9.08 -5.43
C ARG A 334 13.89 9.09 -6.87
N SER A 335 12.84 8.34 -7.14
CA SER A 335 12.14 8.43 -8.41
C SER A 335 11.36 9.73 -8.52
N THR A 336 11.43 10.37 -9.68
CA THR A 336 10.58 11.52 -10.05
C THR A 336 9.40 11.11 -10.94
N GLY A 337 9.27 9.82 -11.21
CA GLY A 337 8.39 9.22 -12.21
C GLY A 337 8.96 9.24 -13.63
N ASN A 338 10.03 10.01 -13.86
CA ASN A 338 10.68 10.13 -15.18
C ASN A 338 12.17 9.81 -15.19
N GLU A 339 12.83 9.98 -14.04
CA GLU A 339 14.24 9.73 -13.83
C GLU A 339 14.50 9.54 -12.33
N PHE A 340 15.68 9.03 -11.98
CA PHE A 340 16.16 8.99 -10.60
C PHE A 340 16.93 10.26 -10.27
N SER A 341 16.53 10.92 -9.18
CA SER A 341 17.13 12.15 -8.65
C SER A 341 18.61 11.96 -8.28
N PRO A 342 19.37 13.03 -7.99
CA PRO A 342 20.74 12.91 -7.49
C PRO A 342 20.85 12.10 -6.18
N ASN A 343 22.05 11.59 -5.90
CA ASN A 343 22.36 10.77 -4.72
C ASN A 343 22.01 11.47 -3.39
N GLU A 344 21.40 10.71 -2.49
CA GLU A 344 21.15 11.07 -1.10
C GLU A 344 21.73 10.00 -0.17
N ASP A 345 22.53 10.40 0.82
CA ASP A 345 23.02 9.48 1.85
C ASP A 345 21.96 9.33 2.95
N TRP A 346 21.40 8.12 3.07
CA TRP A 346 20.31 7.84 4.02
C TRP A 346 20.80 7.20 5.32
N THR A 347 22.07 6.81 5.37
CA THR A 347 22.71 6.29 6.58
C THR A 347 24.02 7.01 6.86
N ASN A 348 24.35 7.22 8.13
CA ASN A 348 25.63 7.77 8.56
C ASN A 348 26.63 6.65 8.90
N GLY A 349 26.93 5.78 7.93
CA GLY A 349 27.81 4.64 8.12
C GLY A 349 27.32 3.37 7.42
N PRO A 350 28.08 2.25 7.53
CA PRO A 350 27.70 0.98 6.93
C PRO A 350 26.36 0.47 7.47
N TYR A 351 25.49 0.03 6.58
CA TYR A 351 24.24 -0.63 6.93
C TYR A 351 24.00 -1.84 6.01
N TYR A 352 24.56 -2.98 6.40
CA TYR A 352 24.38 -4.27 5.72
C TYR A 352 24.59 -5.43 6.68
N GLY A 353 23.90 -6.54 6.45
CA GLY A 353 24.02 -7.76 7.25
C GLY A 353 25.01 -8.78 6.67
N SER A 354 25.64 -9.59 7.53
CA SER A 354 26.54 -10.67 7.09
C SER A 354 25.82 -11.81 6.35
N ARG A 355 24.51 -11.97 6.55
CA ARG A 355 23.67 -13.00 5.90
C ARG A 355 22.68 -12.44 4.90
N GLY A 356 22.41 -11.14 4.92
CA GLY A 356 21.47 -10.51 3.99
C GLY A 356 21.12 -9.09 4.38
N THR A 357 20.67 -8.33 3.37
CA THR A 357 20.11 -6.99 3.50
C THR A 357 18.86 -6.95 2.61
N PHE A 358 17.77 -6.38 3.10
CA PHE A 358 16.48 -6.35 2.41
C PHE A 358 15.82 -4.98 2.60
N PHE A 359 15.00 -4.59 1.63
CA PHE A 359 14.17 -3.39 1.68
C PHE A 359 12.73 -3.79 1.39
N VAL A 360 11.85 -3.64 2.38
CA VAL A 360 10.44 -4.03 2.30
C VAL A 360 9.66 -3.25 3.34
N ASP A 361 8.43 -2.87 3.04
CA ASP A 361 7.53 -2.29 4.03
C ASP A 361 7.24 -3.35 5.09
N ALA A 362 8.04 -3.32 6.15
CA ALA A 362 7.88 -4.27 7.21
C ALA A 362 6.79 -3.79 8.14
N ASP A 363 6.75 -2.51 8.48
CA ASP A 363 5.86 -2.01 9.53
C ASP A 363 4.43 -1.69 9.04
N GLY A 364 4.22 -1.60 7.73
CA GLY A 364 2.91 -1.32 7.13
C GLY A 364 2.63 0.18 7.02
N ASP A 365 3.64 1.05 7.16
CA ASP A 365 3.50 2.50 6.98
C ASP A 365 3.50 2.93 5.50
N GLY A 366 3.70 1.98 4.58
CA GLY A 366 3.75 2.20 3.14
C GLY A 366 5.15 2.57 2.63
N LYS A 367 6.20 2.47 3.46
CA LYS A 367 7.59 2.74 3.09
C LYS A 367 8.44 1.53 3.33
N ALA A 368 9.39 1.29 2.44
CA ALA A 368 10.32 0.19 2.58
C ALA A 368 11.33 0.44 3.71
N ASP A 369 11.33 -0.48 4.68
CA ASP A 369 12.28 -0.54 5.78
C ASP A 369 13.55 -1.28 5.39
N ALA A 370 14.70 -0.78 5.85
CA ALA A 370 15.98 -1.44 5.68
C ALA A 370 16.21 -2.51 6.77
N ILE A 371 16.30 -3.77 6.37
CA ILE A 371 16.44 -4.93 7.28
C ILE A 371 17.78 -5.62 7.03
N VAL A 372 18.55 -5.84 8.10
CA VAL A 372 19.83 -6.56 8.05
C VAL A 372 19.76 -7.85 8.84
N VAL A 373 20.35 -8.91 8.29
CA VAL A 373 20.46 -10.23 8.96
C VAL A 373 21.93 -10.52 9.22
N ASN A 374 22.28 -10.75 10.49
CA ASN A 374 23.63 -11.06 10.95
C ASN A 374 23.71 -12.48 11.53
N GLU A 375 24.92 -12.93 11.88
CA GLU A 375 25.16 -14.23 12.53
C GLU A 375 24.57 -14.34 13.95
#